data_AF-A0AAV5QZJ2-F1
#
_entry.id   AF-A0AAV5QZJ2-F1
#
_cell.length_a   1.000
_cell.length_b   1.000
_cell.length_c   1.000
_cell.angle_alpha   90.00
_cell.angle_beta   90.00
_cell.angle_gamma   90.00
#
_symmetry.space_group_name_H-M   'P 1'
#
loop_
_entity.id
_entity.type
_entity.pdbx_description
1 polymer ?
#
loop_
_entity_poly.entity_id
_entity_poly.type
_entity_poly.pdbx_seq_one_letter_code
_entity_poly.pdbx_strand_id
1 'polypeptide(L)'
;MGRYSVKRYKTKRRTKDLDLIFNELSNPETIQKLKQQPEDENLPGLGQYYCIHCSKYFFDNTSLKGHLRGKVHKRRVKELSVNPYTNLESEAATGTNLEKFFQKVQQYKDNELSRKNMETEMLKDQTNEYDVRDEQKWAEMYPEKAQEKALKEIQEAELIQKRAIKKAKKFELEPLTDDEIEIDN
;
A
#
# COMPACT_ATOMS: atom_id res chain seq x y z
N MET A 1 20.26 15.28 -30.75
CA MET A 1 19.63 14.43 -29.71
C MET A 1 19.86 12.96 -30.05
N GLY A 2 20.20 12.12 -29.07
CA GLY A 2 20.45 10.69 -29.29
C GLY A 2 19.17 9.86 -29.50
N ARG A 3 19.32 8.64 -30.03
CA ARG A 3 18.21 7.70 -30.28
C ARG A 3 17.34 7.45 -29.04
N TYR A 4 17.95 7.37 -27.85
CA TYR A 4 17.26 7.05 -26.60
C TYR A 4 16.22 8.12 -26.20
N SER A 5 16.61 9.41 -26.23
CA SER A 5 15.69 10.49 -25.83
C SER A 5 14.51 10.60 -26.80
N VAL A 6 14.79 10.55 -28.10
CA VAL A 6 13.78 10.58 -29.17
C VAL A 6 12.86 9.36 -29.12
N LYS A 7 13.34 8.19 -28.68
CA LYS A 7 12.50 7.01 -28.54
C LYS A 7 11.63 7.08 -27.27
N ARG A 8 12.19 7.53 -26.15
CA ARG A 8 11.53 7.46 -24.83
C ARG A 8 10.55 8.59 -24.58
N TYR A 9 10.91 9.84 -24.90
CA TYR A 9 10.16 11.04 -24.51
C TYR A 9 9.26 11.61 -25.63
N LYS A 10 8.78 10.75 -26.54
CA LYS A 10 7.79 11.14 -27.54
C LYS A 10 6.41 11.33 -26.90
N THR A 11 5.60 12.22 -27.48
CA THR A 11 4.23 12.52 -27.05
C THR A 11 3.35 11.27 -26.92
N LYS A 12 3.48 10.30 -27.85
CA LYS A 12 2.77 9.01 -27.78
C LYS A 12 3.11 8.09 -26.60
N ARG A 13 4.16 8.41 -25.82
CA ARG A 13 4.61 7.68 -24.63
C ARG A 13 4.71 8.60 -23.41
N ARG A 14 3.98 9.72 -23.44
CA ARG A 14 3.98 10.69 -22.36
C ARG A 14 3.36 10.05 -21.12
N THR A 15 4.07 10.14 -20.01
CA THR A 15 3.55 9.76 -18.69
C THR A 15 2.75 10.91 -18.11
N LYS A 16 1.92 10.62 -17.11
CA LYS A 16 1.22 11.65 -16.36
C LYS A 16 2.20 12.64 -15.72
N ASP A 17 1.84 13.92 -15.77
CA ASP A 17 2.65 15.00 -15.22
C ASP A 17 2.55 15.04 -13.69
N LEU A 18 3.60 15.56 -13.03
CA LEU A 18 3.74 15.48 -11.56
C LEU A 18 2.73 16.37 -10.82
N ASP A 19 2.36 17.50 -11.39
CA ASP A 19 1.35 18.43 -10.88
C ASP A 19 -0.05 17.78 -10.86
N LEU A 20 -0.40 17.03 -11.90
CA LEU A 20 -1.65 16.26 -11.95
C LEU A 20 -1.68 15.18 -10.86
N ILE A 21 -0.58 14.45 -10.68
CA ILE A 21 -0.47 13.43 -9.62
C ILE A 21 -0.54 14.08 -8.23
N PHE A 22 0.10 15.23 -8.05
CA PHE A 22 0.05 15.98 -6.81
C PHE A 22 -1.38 16.40 -6.43
N ASN A 23 -2.16 16.87 -7.40
CA ASN A 23 -3.55 17.24 -7.19
C ASN A 23 -4.41 16.02 -6.80
N GLU A 24 -4.15 14.86 -7.40
CA GLU A 24 -4.86 13.61 -7.05
C GLU A 24 -4.52 13.09 -5.65
N LEU A 25 -3.29 13.31 -5.19
CA LEU A 25 -2.87 12.98 -3.82
C LEU A 25 -3.36 14.01 -2.79
N SER A 26 -3.74 15.21 -3.22
CA SER A 26 -4.21 16.26 -2.32
C SER A 26 -5.66 16.05 -1.89
N ASN A 27 -6.46 15.33 -2.68
CA ASN A 27 -7.89 15.11 -2.39
C ASN A 27 -8.14 13.66 -1.93
N PRO A 28 -8.85 13.44 -0.80
CA PRO A 28 -9.08 12.10 -0.28
C PRO A 28 -10.04 11.29 -1.17
N GLU A 29 -11.04 11.94 -1.76
CA GLU A 29 -12.02 11.32 -2.64
C GLU A 29 -11.36 10.74 -3.90
N THR A 30 -10.41 11.47 -4.49
CA THR A 30 -9.66 10.98 -5.65
C THR A 30 -8.77 9.81 -5.29
N ILE A 31 -8.14 9.82 -4.11
CA ILE A 31 -7.35 8.68 -3.62
C ILE A 31 -8.26 7.45 -3.49
N GLN A 32 -9.41 7.57 -2.84
CA GLN A 32 -10.35 6.45 -2.68
C GLN A 32 -10.83 5.92 -4.03
N LYS A 33 -11.21 6.82 -4.95
CA LYS A 33 -11.63 6.45 -6.31
C LYS A 33 -10.53 5.74 -7.10
N LEU A 34 -9.28 6.16 -6.94
CA LEU A 34 -8.14 5.52 -7.60
C LEU A 34 -7.71 4.22 -6.92
N LYS A 35 -7.96 4.06 -5.62
CA LYS A 35 -7.75 2.80 -4.90
C LYS A 35 -8.79 1.75 -5.28
N GLN A 36 -10.05 2.17 -5.45
CA GLN A 36 -11.21 1.31 -5.73
C GLN A 36 -11.73 1.55 -7.15
N GLN A 37 -10.92 1.21 -8.15
CA GLN A 37 -11.33 1.31 -9.54
C GLN A 37 -12.21 0.14 -9.96
N PRO A 38 -13.21 0.37 -10.85
CA PRO A 38 -13.95 -0.73 -11.46
C PRO A 38 -13.02 -1.61 -12.30
N GLU A 39 -13.42 -2.85 -12.52
CA GLU A 39 -12.66 -3.81 -13.32
C GLU A 39 -12.67 -3.40 -14.80
N ASP A 40 -11.48 -3.19 -15.37
CA ASP A 40 -11.29 -2.84 -16.79
C ASP A 40 -10.35 -3.84 -17.46
N GLU A 41 -10.87 -4.57 -18.45
CA GLU A 41 -10.16 -5.60 -19.21
C GLU A 41 -8.95 -5.08 -20.00
N ASN A 42 -8.93 -3.79 -20.33
CA ASN A 42 -7.85 -3.19 -21.12
C ASN A 42 -6.62 -2.85 -20.29
N LEU A 43 -6.77 -2.79 -18.96
CA LEU A 43 -5.71 -2.45 -18.03
C LEU A 43 -5.07 -3.71 -17.43
N PRO A 44 -3.76 -3.69 -17.16
CA PRO A 44 -3.12 -4.82 -16.51
C PRO A 44 -3.66 -4.99 -15.08
N GLY A 45 -3.87 -6.24 -14.67
CA GLY A 45 -4.48 -6.56 -13.38
C GLY A 45 -5.92 -6.06 -13.24
N LEU A 46 -6.65 -5.94 -14.36
CA LEU A 46 -8.02 -5.42 -14.42
C LEU A 46 -8.18 -4.01 -13.81
N GLY A 47 -7.10 -3.22 -13.79
CA GLY A 47 -7.09 -1.89 -13.18
C GLY A 47 -7.02 -1.87 -11.66
N GLN A 48 -6.89 -3.01 -10.99
CA GLN A 48 -7.07 -3.13 -9.55
C GLN A 48 -5.83 -2.75 -8.75
N TYR A 49 -4.65 -3.22 -9.15
CA TYR A 49 -3.41 -2.94 -8.45
C TYR A 49 -2.73 -1.70 -9.01
N TYR A 50 -3.07 -0.54 -8.45
CA TYR A 50 -2.60 0.76 -8.95
C TYR A 50 -1.73 1.52 -7.95
N CYS A 51 -0.58 2.04 -8.40
CA CYS A 51 0.23 2.97 -7.61
C CYS A 51 -0.06 4.41 -8.06
N ILE A 52 -0.63 5.22 -7.16
CA ILE A 52 -1.01 6.61 -7.44
C ILE A 52 0.24 7.46 -7.72
N HIS A 53 1.26 7.40 -6.86
CA HIS A 53 2.47 8.24 -7.01
C HIS A 53 3.18 8.05 -8.35
N CYS A 54 3.25 6.80 -8.85
CA CYS A 54 3.91 6.48 -10.12
C CYS A 54 2.97 6.45 -11.32
N SER A 55 1.66 6.64 -11.11
CA SER A 55 0.62 6.51 -12.13
C SER A 55 0.76 5.22 -12.96
N LYS A 56 0.89 4.07 -12.27
CA LYS A 56 1.21 2.79 -12.92
C LYS A 56 0.36 1.66 -12.36
N TYR A 57 -0.14 0.84 -13.29
CA TYR A 57 -0.86 -0.40 -13.03
C TYR A 57 0.07 -1.61 -12.96
N PHE A 58 -0.27 -2.56 -12.11
CA PHE A 58 0.44 -3.81 -11.88
C PHE A 58 -0.50 -5.00 -12.09
N PHE A 59 0.08 -6.16 -12.38
CA PHE A 59 -0.68 -7.38 -12.60
C PHE A 59 -1.19 -8.00 -11.28
N ASP A 60 -0.33 -8.06 -10.25
CA ASP A 60 -0.62 -8.65 -8.94
C ASP A 60 -0.25 -7.71 -7.78
N ASN A 61 -0.84 -7.96 -6.60
CA ASN A 61 -0.48 -7.25 -5.37
C ASN A 61 0.98 -7.48 -4.94
N THR A 62 1.53 -8.67 -5.20
CA THR A 62 2.96 -8.97 -4.92
C THR A 62 3.90 -8.07 -5.72
N SER A 63 3.54 -7.80 -6.98
CA SER A 63 4.27 -6.88 -7.86
C SER A 63 4.19 -5.43 -7.37
N LEU A 64 3.02 -5.01 -6.86
CA LEU A 64 2.84 -3.70 -6.24
C LEU A 64 3.70 -3.56 -4.97
N LYS A 65 3.68 -4.55 -4.07
CA LYS A 65 4.53 -4.59 -2.86
C LYS A 65 6.02 -4.48 -3.21
N GLY A 66 6.47 -5.20 -4.24
CA GLY A 66 7.83 -5.11 -4.76
C GLY A 66 8.16 -3.71 -5.31
N HIS A 67 7.23 -3.09 -6.03
CA HIS A 67 7.39 -1.74 -6.56
C HIS A 67 7.55 -0.68 -5.46
N LEU A 68 6.70 -0.71 -4.42
CA LEU A 68 6.73 0.27 -3.32
C LEU A 68 8.08 0.26 -2.57
N ARG A 69 8.70 -0.91 -2.43
CA ARG A 69 10.02 -1.05 -1.80
C ARG A 69 11.18 -0.57 -2.69
N GLY A 70 10.94 -0.49 -4.00
CA GLY A 70 11.94 -0.17 -5.02
C GLY A 70 12.41 1.30 -5.04
N LYS A 71 13.62 1.52 -5.57
CA LYS A 71 14.23 2.87 -5.65
C LYS A 71 13.45 3.84 -6.56
N VAL A 72 12.82 3.33 -7.61
CA VAL A 72 12.04 4.15 -8.56
C VAL A 72 10.87 4.82 -7.85
N HIS A 73 10.13 4.06 -7.04
CA HIS A 73 9.02 4.58 -6.25
C HIS A 73 9.51 5.60 -5.22
N LYS A 74 10.52 5.25 -4.43
CA LYS A 74 11.11 6.15 -3.43
C LYS A 74 11.61 7.47 -4.03
N ARG A 75 12.15 7.44 -5.25
CA ARG A 75 12.52 8.66 -5.99
C ARG A 75 11.29 9.50 -6.32
N ARG A 76 10.21 8.88 -6.82
CA ARG A 76 8.98 9.58 -7.18
C ARG A 76 8.29 10.23 -5.98
N VAL A 77 8.25 9.54 -4.84
CA VAL A 77 7.71 10.10 -3.58
C VAL A 77 8.50 11.34 -3.16
N LYS A 78 9.83 11.32 -3.29
CA LYS A 78 10.66 12.51 -3.04
C LYS A 78 10.35 13.66 -4.01
N GLU A 79 10.19 13.37 -5.30
CA GLU A 79 9.80 14.37 -6.30
C GLU A 79 8.42 15.00 -5.98
N LEU A 80 7.46 14.22 -5.49
CA LEU A 80 6.11 14.70 -5.11
C LEU A 80 6.03 15.34 -3.73
N SER A 81 7.09 15.24 -2.92
CA SER A 81 7.12 15.86 -1.59
C SER A 81 7.32 17.38 -1.63
N VAL A 82 7.72 17.89 -2.79
CA VAL A 82 7.97 19.31 -3.07
C VAL A 82 6.74 19.93 -3.75
N ASN A 83 6.51 21.22 -3.52
CA ASN A 83 5.47 21.98 -4.23
C ASN A 83 5.66 21.86 -5.76
N PRO A 84 4.64 21.42 -6.53
CA PRO A 84 4.78 21.27 -7.97
C PRO A 84 4.96 22.62 -8.66
N TYR A 85 5.88 22.63 -9.63
CA TYR A 85 6.08 23.77 -10.51
C TYR A 85 4.80 24.09 -11.29
N THR A 86 4.46 25.37 -11.39
CA THR A 86 3.33 25.84 -12.19
C THR A 86 3.69 27.09 -12.96
N ASN A 87 2.95 27.40 -14.03
CA ASN A 87 3.21 28.57 -14.88
C ASN A 87 3.31 29.89 -14.09
N LEU A 88 2.59 30.01 -12.96
CA LEU A 88 2.68 31.17 -12.06
C LEU A 88 4.10 31.41 -11.53
N GLU A 89 4.88 30.35 -11.33
CA GLU A 89 6.28 30.46 -10.91
C GLU A 89 7.17 30.97 -12.05
N SER A 90 6.88 30.58 -13.29
CA SER A 90 7.54 31.12 -14.49
C SER A 90 7.28 32.63 -14.62
N GLU A 91 6.01 33.02 -14.47
CA GLU A 91 5.55 34.41 -14.52
C GLU A 91 6.20 35.24 -13.41
N ALA A 92 6.16 34.73 -12.17
CA ALA A 92 6.80 35.37 -11.03
C ALA A 92 8.30 35.59 -11.22
N ALA A 93 9.02 34.61 -11.80
CA ALA A 93 10.44 34.74 -12.11
C ALA A 93 10.72 35.86 -13.13
N THR A 94 9.77 36.16 -14.01
CA THR A 94 9.84 37.30 -14.95
C THR A 94 9.31 38.62 -14.36
N GLY A 95 8.85 38.64 -13.11
CA GLY A 95 8.30 39.82 -12.43
C GLY A 95 6.80 40.05 -12.64
N THR A 96 6.08 39.08 -13.22
CA THR A 96 4.63 39.15 -13.43
C THR A 96 3.88 38.30 -12.40
N ASN A 97 2.68 38.71 -11.98
CA ASN A 97 1.81 37.95 -11.05
C ASN A 97 2.46 37.52 -9.70
N LEU A 98 3.40 38.31 -9.18
CA LEU A 98 4.13 38.02 -7.93
C LEU A 98 3.21 37.79 -6.72
N GLU A 99 2.20 38.64 -6.53
CA GLU A 99 1.28 38.54 -5.39
C GLU A 99 0.54 37.20 -5.36
N LYS A 100 0.02 36.76 -6.52
CA LYS A 100 -0.66 35.47 -6.67
C LYS A 100 0.28 34.31 -6.37
N PHE A 101 1.53 34.40 -6.83
CA PHE A 101 2.53 33.38 -6.53
C PHE A 101 2.81 33.28 -5.03
N PHE A 102 3.01 34.40 -4.33
CA PHE A 102 3.25 34.40 -2.89
C PHE A 102 2.06 33.84 -2.10
N GLN A 103 0.83 34.21 -2.45
CA GLN A 103 -0.37 33.66 -1.83
C GLN A 103 -0.45 32.14 -2.00
N LYS A 104 -0.18 31.63 -3.21
CA LYS A 104 -0.17 30.19 -3.47
C LYS A 104 0.91 29.45 -2.67
N VAL A 105 2.11 30.01 -2.56
CA VAL A 105 3.20 29.42 -1.79
C VAL A 105 2.86 29.39 -0.29
N GLN A 106 2.23 30.44 0.23
CA GLN A 106 1.75 30.47 1.61
C GLN A 106 0.70 29.37 1.85
N GLN A 107 -0.33 29.30 1.00
CA GLN A 107 -1.35 28.24 1.07
C GLN A 107 -0.75 26.83 1.04
N TYR A 108 0.27 26.60 0.21
CA TYR A 108 0.98 25.31 0.19
C TYR A 108 1.65 25.03 1.55
N LYS A 109 2.38 26.00 2.11
CA LYS A 109 3.08 25.82 3.39
C LYS A 109 2.12 25.53 4.53
N ASP A 110 0.98 26.21 4.56
CA ASP A 110 -0.04 26.05 5.60
C ASP A 110 -0.68 24.65 5.51
N ASN A 111 -0.93 24.16 4.30
CA ASN A 111 -1.60 22.88 4.07
C ASN A 111 -0.67 21.66 4.02
N GLU A 112 0.65 21.86 3.89
CA GLU A 112 1.61 20.79 3.58
C GLU A 112 1.56 19.63 4.58
N LEU A 113 1.54 19.95 5.88
CA LEU A 113 1.54 18.93 6.93
C LEU A 113 0.23 18.13 6.93
N SER A 114 -0.90 18.83 6.84
CA SER A 114 -2.23 18.19 6.78
C SER A 114 -2.34 17.26 5.58
N ARG A 115 -1.92 17.72 4.40
CA ARG A 115 -1.88 16.92 3.17
C ARG A 115 -1.02 15.66 3.33
N LYS A 116 0.20 15.80 3.85
CA LYS A 116 1.14 14.67 4.03
C LYS A 116 0.57 13.63 5.00
N ASN A 117 0.01 14.07 6.13
CA ASN A 117 -0.59 13.17 7.11
C ASN A 117 -1.76 12.39 6.48
N MET A 118 -2.69 13.10 5.83
CA MET A 118 -3.82 12.49 5.11
C MET A 118 -3.35 11.48 4.04
N GLU A 119 -2.39 11.87 3.20
CA GLU A 119 -1.79 11.01 2.17
C GLU A 119 -1.23 9.72 2.79
N THR A 120 -0.46 9.85 3.87
CA THR A 120 0.14 8.69 4.55
C THR A 120 -0.91 7.79 5.20
N GLU A 121 -1.92 8.35 5.87
CA GLU A 121 -2.98 7.59 6.52
C GLU A 121 -3.78 6.78 5.51
N MET A 122 -4.17 7.40 4.39
CA MET A 122 -4.98 6.78 3.36
C MET A 122 -4.26 5.68 2.57
N LEU A 123 -2.93 5.78 2.44
CA LEU A 123 -2.13 4.84 1.64
C LEU A 123 -1.39 3.79 2.47
N LYS A 124 -1.32 3.94 3.79
CA LYS A 124 -0.58 3.04 4.68
C LYS A 124 -0.98 1.57 4.50
N ASP A 125 -2.28 1.31 4.43
CA ASP A 125 -2.83 -0.05 4.41
C ASP A 125 -3.26 -0.51 3.01
N GLN A 126 -2.93 0.25 1.96
CA GLN A 126 -3.36 -0.03 0.58
C GLN A 126 -3.08 -1.48 0.16
N THR A 127 -1.91 -2.02 0.45
CA THR A 127 -1.57 -3.39 0.04
C THR A 127 -2.33 -4.44 0.83
N ASN A 128 -2.64 -4.18 2.10
CA ASN A 128 -3.36 -5.11 2.95
C ASN A 128 -4.85 -5.12 2.55
N GLU A 129 -5.42 -3.95 2.25
CA GLU A 129 -6.78 -3.84 1.72
C GLU A 129 -6.94 -4.65 0.43
N TYR A 130 -5.95 -4.61 -0.47
CA TYR A 130 -5.98 -5.42 -1.70
C TYR A 130 -5.91 -6.92 -1.42
N ASP A 131 -5.07 -7.38 -0.49
CA ASP A 131 -5.04 -8.81 -0.12
C ASP A 131 -6.41 -9.27 0.42
N VAL A 132 -7.01 -8.50 1.33
CA VAL A 132 -8.32 -8.83 1.91
C VAL A 132 -9.39 -8.90 0.84
N ARG A 133 -9.38 -7.96 -0.12
CA ARG A 133 -10.36 -7.96 -1.21
C ARG A 133 -10.19 -9.16 -2.14
N ASP A 134 -8.95 -9.55 -2.43
CA ASP A 134 -8.67 -10.72 -3.26
C ASP A 134 -9.12 -12.01 -2.56
N GLU A 135 -8.91 -12.11 -1.24
CA GLU A 135 -9.41 -13.22 -0.41
C GLU A 135 -10.94 -13.29 -0.40
N GLN A 136 -11.62 -12.15 -0.25
CA GLN A 136 -13.08 -12.07 -0.32
C GLN A 136 -13.60 -12.53 -1.69
N LYS A 137 -13.03 -11.99 -2.77
CA LYS A 137 -13.40 -12.38 -4.14
C LYS A 137 -13.16 -13.86 -4.41
N TRP A 138 -12.07 -14.41 -3.87
CA TRP A 138 -11.80 -15.84 -3.98
C TRP A 138 -12.82 -16.69 -3.22
N ALA A 139 -13.20 -16.28 -2.00
CA ALA A 139 -14.21 -16.97 -1.20
C ALA A 139 -15.61 -16.91 -1.85
N GLU A 140 -15.97 -15.78 -2.45
CA GLU A 140 -17.21 -15.60 -3.21
C GLU A 140 -17.24 -16.50 -4.46
N MET A 141 -16.12 -16.60 -5.19
CA MET A 141 -16.03 -17.48 -6.37
C MET A 141 -16.03 -18.98 -6.01
N TYR A 142 -15.47 -19.35 -4.85
CA TYR A 142 -15.30 -20.75 -4.45
C TYR A 142 -15.80 -21.00 -3.01
N PRO A 143 -17.12 -20.90 -2.77
CA PRO A 143 -17.68 -20.99 -1.41
C PRO A 143 -17.44 -22.35 -0.76
N GLU A 144 -17.50 -23.45 -1.52
CA GLU A 144 -17.26 -24.81 -1.01
C GLU A 144 -15.84 -24.97 -0.44
N LYS A 145 -14.82 -24.45 -1.16
CA LYS A 145 -13.43 -24.50 -0.71
C LYS A 145 -13.19 -23.65 0.53
N ALA A 146 -13.89 -22.52 0.63
CA ALA A 146 -13.84 -21.68 1.83
C ALA A 146 -14.45 -22.41 3.04
N GLN A 147 -15.57 -23.11 2.87
CA GLN A 147 -16.18 -23.94 3.91
C GLN A 147 -15.28 -25.10 4.33
N GLU A 148 -14.67 -25.82 3.38
CA GLU A 148 -13.71 -26.88 3.67
C GLU A 148 -12.50 -26.36 4.47
N LYS A 149 -11.97 -25.20 4.11
CA LYS A 149 -10.87 -24.56 4.83
C LYS A 149 -11.27 -24.22 6.26
N ALA A 150 -12.45 -23.61 6.45
CA ALA A 150 -12.98 -23.30 7.77
C ALA A 150 -13.19 -24.55 8.63
N LEU A 151 -13.72 -25.64 8.05
CA LEU A 151 -13.86 -26.93 8.73
C LEU A 151 -12.50 -27.51 9.15
N LYS A 152 -11.48 -27.42 8.29
CA LYS A 152 -10.11 -27.85 8.63
C LYS A 152 -9.53 -27.01 9.76
N GLU A 153 -9.69 -25.69 9.73
CA GLU A 153 -9.22 -24.79 10.80
C GLU A 153 -9.90 -25.09 12.14
N ILE A 154 -11.21 -25.40 12.15
CA ILE A 154 -11.94 -25.84 13.36
C ILE A 154 -11.36 -27.16 13.88
N GLN A 155 -11.17 -28.15 13.00
CA GLN A 155 -10.60 -29.46 13.37
C GLN A 155 -9.17 -29.32 13.93
N GLU A 156 -8.34 -28.47 13.34
CA GLU A 156 -6.99 -28.17 13.81
C GLU A 156 -7.01 -27.46 15.18
N ALA A 157 -7.89 -26.48 15.37
CA ALA A 157 -8.04 -25.76 16.63
C ALA A 157 -8.49 -26.69 17.77
N GLU A 158 -9.47 -27.56 17.52
CA GLU A 158 -9.88 -28.59 18.48
C GLU A 158 -8.72 -29.52 18.84
N LEU A 159 -7.91 -29.90 17.85
CA LEU A 159 -6.76 -30.78 18.05
C LEU A 159 -5.68 -30.09 18.90
N ILE A 160 -5.44 -28.79 18.67
CA ILE A 160 -4.56 -27.95 19.48
C ILE A 160 -5.08 -27.86 20.92
N GLN A 161 -6.39 -27.61 21.11
CA GLN A 161 -7.00 -27.56 22.44
C GLN A 161 -6.88 -28.91 23.17
N LYS A 162 -7.17 -30.03 22.49
CA LYS A 162 -6.99 -31.39 23.03
C LYS A 162 -5.53 -31.65 23.42
N ARG A 163 -4.57 -31.23 22.60
CA ARG A 163 -3.13 -31.30 22.92
C ARG A 163 -2.77 -30.44 24.14
N ALA A 164 -3.30 -29.22 24.24
CA ALA A 164 -3.07 -28.34 25.38
C ALA A 164 -3.63 -28.91 26.69
N ILE A 165 -4.88 -29.42 26.66
CA ILE A 165 -5.51 -30.10 27.80
C ILE A 165 -4.70 -31.33 28.22
N LYS A 166 -4.25 -32.14 27.27
CA LYS A 166 -3.41 -33.32 27.55
C LYS A 166 -2.07 -32.91 28.19
N LYS A 167 -1.46 -31.82 27.72
CA LYS A 167 -0.21 -31.28 28.28
C LYS A 167 -0.41 -30.75 29.71
N ALA A 168 -1.51 -30.03 29.96
CA ALA A 168 -1.86 -29.53 31.29
C ALA A 168 -2.08 -30.68 32.28
N LYS A 169 -2.89 -31.70 31.90
CA LYS A 169 -3.08 -32.90 32.72
C LYS A 169 -1.79 -33.67 33.00
N LYS A 170 -0.86 -33.72 32.04
CA LYS A 170 0.45 -34.36 32.26
C LYS A 170 1.26 -33.61 33.33
N PHE A 171 1.24 -32.27 33.30
CA PHE A 171 1.96 -31.43 34.27
C PHE A 171 1.33 -31.50 35.67
N GLU A 172 0.02 -31.71 35.79
CA GLU A 172 -0.66 -31.94 37.07
C GLU A 172 -0.37 -33.32 37.70
N LEU A 173 0.07 -34.29 36.90
CA LEU A 173 0.33 -35.69 37.31
C LEU A 173 1.80 -35.98 37.64
N GLU A 174 2.70 -35.02 37.51
CA GLU A 174 4.09 -35.12 37.98
C GLU A 174 4.20 -34.44 39.36
N PRO A 175 3.97 -35.16 40.49
CA PRO A 175 4.41 -34.66 41.77
C PRO A 175 5.95 -34.55 41.74
N LEU A 176 6.47 -33.42 42.20
CA LEU A 176 7.88 -33.23 42.50
C LEU A 176 8.24 -34.23 43.62
N THR A 177 8.67 -35.45 43.25
CA THR A 177 9.20 -36.42 44.21
C THR A 177 10.68 -36.11 44.39
N ASP A 178 10.98 -35.36 45.44
CA ASP A 178 12.31 -35.21 46.03
C ASP A 178 12.73 -36.56 46.67
N ASP A 179 13.06 -37.56 45.85
CA ASP A 179 13.54 -38.87 46.34
C ASP A 179 14.80 -39.31 45.56
N GLU A 180 15.87 -38.52 45.59
CA GLU A 180 17.25 -39.01 45.44
C GLU A 180 18.20 -38.16 46.32
N ILE A 181 18.05 -38.30 47.64
CA ILE A 181 19.13 -38.03 48.60
C ILE A 181 19.42 -39.37 49.29
N GLU A 182 20.17 -40.24 48.61
CA GLU A 182 20.90 -41.31 49.27
C GLU A 182 22.14 -40.68 49.92
N ILE A 183 22.08 -40.48 51.23
CA ILE A 183 23.25 -40.21 52.08
C ILE A 183 23.90 -41.56 52.34
N ASP A 184 24.93 -41.87 51.56
CA ASP A 184 25.92 -42.88 51.94
C ASP A 184 26.93 -42.23 52.91
N ASN A 185 27.10 -42.89 54.06
CA ASN A 185 27.98 -42.51 55.18
C ASN A 185 29.47 -42.44 54.82
#